data_AF-A0A3N0XPZ1-F1
#
_entry.id   AF-A0A3N0XPZ1-F1
#
_cell.length_a   1.000
_cell.length_b   1.000
_cell.length_c   1.000
_cell.angle_alpha   90.00
_cell.angle_beta   90.00
_cell.angle_gamma   90.00
#
_symmetry.space_group_name_H-M   'P 1'
#
loop_
_entity.id
_entity.type
_entity.pdbx_description
1 polymer ?
#
loop_
_entity_poly.entity_id
_entity_poly.type
_entity_poly.pdbx_seq_one_letter_code
_entity_poly.pdbx_strand_id
1 'polypeptide(L)'
;MGGGVFGWGRGSSHLPYTLTQGEDGAEGSGEDDSDEAPDPCFHYAVLDQAWRATNYSTKNVACDRSVQWKGWYRLFYRGKTIQMPERCVKKEMCGTHAPLWLVGGHPRIRDGVVTRKVCGNWRNNCCLFKSPPIQVKACQGNYYVYKFVKPEACHLAYCAVKANIHFFATYPANISGKMNTIVYRKVYVNEGRAFNARTGVFRAPFSGVYQFFFSTQTGGSGTTDLWLVVNNYWVAVSHSHVQGSNSVGNLSTYMTILRKGATVYVTQNRGRSWATSASNTIAFGGSLLMVRKI
;
A
#
# COMPACT_ATOMS: atom_id res chain seq x y z
N MET A 1 -94.64 -8.67 -0.54
CA MET A 1 -94.68 -10.05 0.00
C MET A 1 -93.52 -10.82 -0.61
N GLY A 2 -92.77 -11.57 0.23
CA GLY A 2 -91.70 -12.59 0.01
C GLY A 2 -91.10 -12.77 -1.39
N GLY A 3 -89.79 -12.95 -1.60
CA GLY A 3 -88.74 -13.54 -0.76
C GLY A 3 -87.94 -14.56 -1.59
N GLY A 4 -86.59 -14.45 -1.63
CA GLY A 4 -85.59 -15.51 -1.95
C GLY A 4 -85.58 -16.15 -3.36
N VAL A 5 -84.51 -16.72 -3.96
CA VAL A 5 -83.12 -17.09 -3.60
C VAL A 5 -82.34 -17.46 -4.90
N PHE A 6 -80.99 -17.47 -4.84
CA PHE A 6 -79.94 -18.12 -5.70
C PHE A 6 -79.76 -17.60 -7.15
N GLY A 7 -78.58 -17.48 -7.77
CA GLY A 7 -77.17 -17.85 -7.59
C GLY A 7 -76.53 -17.65 -9.01
N TRP A 8 -75.29 -17.18 -9.23
CA TRP A 8 -74.02 -17.87 -9.05
C TRP A 8 -72.83 -16.90 -9.29
N GLY A 9 -71.77 -17.04 -8.49
CA GLY A 9 -70.46 -17.47 -9.01
C GLY A 9 -69.47 -16.47 -9.62
N ARG A 10 -68.60 -15.93 -8.74
CA ARG A 10 -67.14 -15.64 -8.88
C ARG A 10 -66.61 -14.72 -9.99
N GLY A 11 -65.90 -13.67 -9.55
CA GLY A 11 -64.83 -13.01 -10.31
C GLY A 11 -64.36 -11.70 -9.67
N SER A 12 -63.22 -11.74 -8.97
CA SER A 12 -62.32 -10.63 -8.58
C SER A 12 -62.17 -9.53 -9.64
N SER A 13 -61.80 -8.26 -9.40
CA SER A 13 -61.13 -7.58 -8.28
C SER A 13 -61.02 -6.08 -8.62
N HIS A 14 -60.68 -5.29 -7.60
CA HIS A 14 -60.01 -3.98 -7.62
C HIS A 14 -60.86 -2.71 -7.45
N LEU A 15 -60.55 -2.02 -6.35
CA LEU A 15 -60.87 -0.63 -6.01
C LEU A 15 -60.03 0.35 -6.85
N PRO A 16 -60.50 1.61 -6.97
CA PRO A 16 -59.60 2.72 -6.70
C PRO A 16 -60.21 3.86 -5.84
N TYR A 17 -59.33 4.45 -5.03
CA TYR A 17 -59.24 5.78 -4.39
C TYR A 17 -60.38 6.82 -4.50
N THR A 18 -60.65 7.53 -3.38
CA THR A 18 -60.65 9.02 -3.31
C THR A 18 -60.68 9.58 -1.87
N LEU A 19 -60.12 10.80 -1.70
CA LEU A 19 -59.81 11.59 -0.49
C LEU A 19 -61.00 12.24 0.25
N THR A 20 -60.80 12.66 1.51
CA THR A 20 -61.12 14.03 2.01
C THR A 20 -60.33 14.39 3.29
N GLN A 21 -60.28 15.70 3.56
CA GLN A 21 -59.28 16.53 4.26
C GLN A 21 -59.25 16.47 5.80
N GLY A 22 -58.11 16.95 6.35
CA GLY A 22 -57.98 17.58 7.66
C GLY A 22 -56.73 18.47 7.69
N GLU A 23 -56.92 19.78 7.79
CA GLU A 23 -55.90 20.82 7.89
C GLU A 23 -55.32 20.90 9.32
N ASP A 24 -54.03 21.18 9.44
CA ASP A 24 -53.46 22.05 10.48
C ASP A 24 -52.05 22.48 10.04
N GLY A 25 -51.83 23.80 10.01
CA GLY A 25 -50.62 24.43 9.48
C GLY A 25 -49.44 24.45 10.48
N ALA A 26 -48.23 24.40 9.93
CA ALA A 26 -47.07 25.11 10.46
C ALA A 26 -46.03 25.19 9.34
N GLU A 27 -45.66 26.42 8.98
CA GLU A 27 -44.50 26.71 8.16
C GLU A 27 -43.25 26.10 8.81
N GLY A 28 -42.56 25.26 8.05
CA GLY A 28 -41.26 24.72 8.38
C GLY A 28 -40.44 24.67 7.11
N SER A 29 -39.81 25.80 6.77
CA SER A 29 -38.74 25.86 5.78
C SER A 29 -37.57 25.01 6.27
N GLY A 30 -37.57 23.75 5.88
CA GLY A 30 -36.44 22.84 6.03
C GLY A 30 -35.63 22.79 4.74
N GLU A 31 -35.04 23.92 4.35
CA GLU A 31 -33.85 23.88 3.51
C GLU A 31 -32.71 23.33 4.37
N ASP A 32 -32.59 22.00 4.44
CA ASP A 32 -31.35 21.36 4.90
C ASP A 32 -30.35 21.40 3.73
N ASP A 33 -29.97 22.63 3.38
CA ASP A 33 -28.91 22.92 2.44
C ASP A 33 -27.56 22.78 3.17
N SER A 34 -27.24 21.54 3.53
CA SER A 34 -25.83 21.18 3.76
C SER A 34 -25.21 20.92 2.40
N ASP A 35 -24.80 22.02 1.77
CA ASP A 35 -24.02 22.09 0.52
C ASP A 35 -22.60 21.53 0.75
N GLU A 36 -22.50 20.33 1.34
CA GLU A 36 -21.24 19.63 1.61
C GLU A 36 -20.77 19.03 0.30
N ALA A 37 -19.68 19.57 -0.23
CA ALA A 37 -19.07 19.11 -1.46
C ALA A 37 -18.94 17.56 -1.48
N PRO A 38 -19.37 16.87 -2.56
CA PRO A 38 -19.42 15.42 -2.60
C PRO A 38 -18.09 14.77 -2.19
N ASP A 39 -18.14 13.73 -1.35
CA ASP A 39 -16.92 13.08 -0.86
C ASP A 39 -16.09 12.56 -2.07
N PRO A 40 -14.87 13.06 -2.27
CA PRO A 40 -14.06 12.70 -3.43
C PRO A 40 -13.61 11.24 -3.43
N CYS A 41 -13.81 10.50 -2.33
CA CYS A 41 -13.61 9.07 -2.29
C CYS A 41 -14.64 8.29 -3.11
N PHE A 42 -15.81 8.88 -3.38
CA PHE A 42 -16.86 8.27 -4.22
C PHE A 42 -17.06 9.01 -5.54
N HIS A 43 -16.56 10.25 -5.67
CA HIS A 43 -16.69 11.06 -6.88
C HIS A 43 -15.31 11.48 -7.42
N TYR A 44 -14.74 10.67 -8.32
CA TYR A 44 -13.44 10.93 -8.94
C TYR A 44 -13.38 10.45 -10.40
N ALA A 45 -12.48 11.05 -11.18
CA ALA A 45 -12.09 10.58 -12.50
C ALA A 45 -10.93 9.57 -12.41
N VAL A 46 -10.88 8.63 -13.36
CA VAL A 46 -9.84 7.60 -13.44
C VAL A 46 -8.68 8.07 -14.31
N LEU A 47 -7.45 7.89 -13.81
CA LEU A 47 -6.21 8.04 -14.57
C LEU A 47 -5.50 6.69 -14.65
N ASP A 48 -5.68 5.98 -15.76
CA ASP A 48 -5.08 4.65 -16.00
C ASP A 48 -4.05 4.66 -17.14
N GLN A 49 -3.40 5.79 -17.37
CA GLN A 49 -2.39 5.88 -18.43
C GLN A 49 -1.11 5.16 -17.99
N ALA A 50 -0.77 4.07 -18.70
CA ALA A 50 0.40 3.25 -18.39
C ALA A 50 1.73 4.03 -18.41
N TRP A 51 1.81 5.11 -19.19
CA TRP A 51 3.02 5.93 -19.28
C TRP A 51 3.36 6.65 -17.97
N ARG A 52 2.43 6.77 -17.01
CA ARG A 52 2.67 7.40 -15.70
C ARG A 52 3.55 6.57 -14.76
N ALA A 53 3.80 5.29 -15.09
CA ALA A 53 4.54 4.39 -14.23
C ALA A 53 6.01 4.83 -14.05
N THR A 54 6.56 4.70 -12.84
CA THR A 54 7.96 5.10 -12.52
C THR A 54 9.03 4.30 -13.25
N ASN A 55 8.67 3.22 -13.95
CA ASN A 55 9.55 2.42 -14.79
C ASN A 55 9.27 2.60 -16.29
N TYR A 56 8.41 3.56 -16.67
CA TYR A 56 8.10 3.85 -18.07
C TYR A 56 8.92 5.04 -18.59
N SER A 57 9.55 4.87 -19.75
CA SER A 57 10.33 5.89 -20.46
C SER A 57 9.94 5.90 -21.94
N THR A 58 9.91 7.08 -22.55
CA THR A 58 9.56 7.27 -23.96
C THR A 58 10.24 8.51 -24.53
N LYS A 59 10.38 8.55 -25.87
CA LYS A 59 10.81 9.76 -26.59
C LYS A 59 9.68 10.78 -26.73
N ASN A 60 8.43 10.31 -26.81
CA ASN A 60 7.24 11.16 -26.96
C ASN A 60 6.72 11.52 -25.57
N VAL A 61 7.26 12.59 -25.00
CA VAL A 61 6.98 12.97 -23.62
C VAL A 61 5.56 13.46 -23.39
N ALA A 62 4.95 12.95 -22.33
CA ALA A 62 3.67 13.40 -21.83
C ALA A 62 3.79 14.74 -21.11
N CYS A 63 2.68 15.48 -21.17
CA CYS A 63 2.58 16.85 -20.70
C CYS A 63 1.31 17.04 -19.88
N ASP A 64 1.41 16.96 -18.56
CA ASP A 64 0.25 17.16 -17.69
C ASP A 64 -0.20 18.63 -17.64
N ARG A 65 0.58 19.56 -18.22
CA ARG A 65 0.17 20.97 -18.37
C ARG A 65 -0.97 21.15 -19.38
N SER A 66 -1.14 20.25 -20.36
CA SER A 66 -2.22 20.31 -21.35
C SER A 66 -3.51 19.64 -20.88
N VAL A 67 -3.46 18.89 -19.78
CA VAL A 67 -4.64 18.26 -19.17
C VAL A 67 -5.50 19.33 -18.51
N GLN A 68 -6.80 19.30 -18.79
CA GLN A 68 -7.78 20.13 -18.08
C GLN A 68 -8.11 19.50 -16.72
N TRP A 69 -7.29 19.81 -15.72
CA TRP A 69 -7.49 19.34 -14.35
C TRP A 69 -8.76 19.94 -13.74
N LYS A 70 -9.78 19.10 -13.55
CA LYS A 70 -11.07 19.46 -12.93
C LYS A 70 -11.50 18.33 -11.99
N GLY A 71 -11.68 18.67 -10.71
CA GLY A 71 -12.12 17.72 -9.70
C GLY A 71 -11.03 16.79 -9.19
N TRP A 72 -11.44 15.61 -8.73
CA TRP A 72 -10.59 14.63 -8.05
C TRP A 72 -10.27 13.45 -8.97
N TYR A 73 -9.07 12.89 -8.80
CA TYR A 73 -8.57 11.81 -9.64
C TYR A 73 -8.05 10.65 -8.82
N ARG A 74 -8.24 9.43 -9.31
CA ARG A 74 -7.63 8.21 -8.76
C ARG A 74 -6.71 7.58 -9.80
N LEU A 75 -5.50 7.22 -9.37
CA LEU A 75 -4.48 6.61 -10.22
C LEU A 75 -4.65 5.10 -10.30
N PHE A 76 -4.54 4.57 -11.52
CA PHE A 76 -4.54 3.15 -11.84
C PHE A 76 -3.40 2.80 -12.80
N TYR A 77 -3.01 1.52 -12.80
CA TYR A 77 -2.17 0.92 -13.84
C TYR A 77 -2.77 -0.43 -14.24
N ARG A 78 -3.32 -0.50 -15.45
CA ARG A 78 -4.02 -1.67 -15.99
C ARG A 78 -5.13 -2.12 -15.03
N GLY A 79 -5.98 -1.19 -14.61
CA GLY A 79 -7.06 -1.43 -13.65
C GLY A 79 -6.63 -1.68 -12.19
N LYS A 80 -5.33 -1.68 -11.87
CA LYS A 80 -4.84 -1.88 -10.50
C LYS A 80 -4.61 -0.54 -9.80
N THR A 81 -5.06 -0.43 -8.55
CA THR A 81 -4.86 0.77 -7.74
C THR A 81 -3.37 1.04 -7.52
N ILE A 82 -2.95 2.28 -7.76
CA ILE A 82 -1.58 2.76 -7.53
C ILE A 82 -1.65 4.15 -6.87
N GLN A 83 -0.49 4.70 -6.54
CA GLN A 83 -0.38 5.99 -5.87
C GLN A 83 0.76 6.82 -6.44
N MET A 84 0.80 8.11 -6.12
CA MET A 84 1.99 8.89 -6.42
C MET A 84 3.21 8.32 -5.68
N PRO A 85 4.43 8.43 -6.21
CA PRO A 85 5.63 8.10 -5.45
C PRO A 85 5.87 9.13 -4.35
N GLU A 86 6.23 8.65 -3.14
CA GLU A 86 6.65 9.50 -2.01
C GLU A 86 8.17 9.77 -2.01
N ARG A 87 8.86 9.33 -3.06
CA ARG A 87 10.30 9.45 -3.22
C ARG A 87 10.62 9.97 -4.60
N CYS A 88 11.75 10.65 -4.69
CA CYS A 88 12.30 11.15 -5.94
C CYS A 88 12.40 10.05 -6.99
N VAL A 89 11.81 10.30 -8.15
CA VAL A 89 11.87 9.43 -9.33
C VAL A 89 13.01 9.89 -10.22
N LYS A 90 13.73 8.95 -10.86
CA LYS A 90 14.82 9.27 -11.80
C LYS A 90 14.27 10.11 -12.98
N LYS A 91 15.02 11.12 -13.42
CA LYS A 91 14.67 11.92 -14.62
C LYS A 91 14.37 11.02 -15.83
N GLU A 92 13.54 11.49 -16.75
CA GLU A 92 13.12 10.80 -17.98
C GLU A 92 12.23 9.56 -17.76
N MET A 93 11.65 9.42 -16.56
CA MET A 93 10.68 8.37 -16.21
C MET A 93 9.25 8.93 -16.13
N CYS A 94 8.26 8.05 -15.94
CA CYS A 94 6.84 8.39 -15.93
C CYS A 94 6.40 9.08 -17.23
N GLY A 95 7.04 8.68 -18.34
CA GLY A 95 6.73 9.19 -19.65
C GLY A 95 6.98 10.68 -19.84
N THR A 96 7.80 11.32 -19.00
CA THR A 96 8.11 12.76 -19.09
C THR A 96 9.58 13.03 -18.77
N HIS A 97 10.07 14.25 -19.00
CA HIS A 97 11.46 14.61 -18.68
C HIS A 97 11.68 14.78 -17.17
N ALA A 98 10.84 15.56 -16.51
CA ALA A 98 10.96 15.86 -15.08
C ALA A 98 9.75 15.28 -14.30
N PRO A 99 9.88 14.03 -13.79
CA PRO A 99 8.80 13.32 -13.13
C PRO A 99 8.41 13.97 -11.79
N LEU A 100 7.10 14.17 -11.60
CA LEU A 100 6.53 14.76 -10.39
C LEU A 100 6.22 13.69 -9.33
N TRP A 101 6.65 13.94 -8.10
CA TRP A 101 6.48 13.08 -6.94
C TRP A 101 5.99 13.85 -5.70
N LEU A 102 5.36 13.14 -4.77
CA LEU A 102 4.67 13.71 -3.61
C LEU A 102 5.63 13.91 -2.43
N VAL A 103 5.74 15.14 -1.93
CA VAL A 103 6.58 15.46 -0.77
C VAL A 103 5.79 15.31 0.53
N GLY A 104 6.40 14.70 1.54
CA GLY A 104 5.79 14.51 2.86
C GLY A 104 4.85 13.30 2.96
N GLY A 105 4.72 12.53 1.88
CA GLY A 105 3.93 11.30 1.82
C GLY A 105 2.41 11.52 1.83
N HIS A 106 1.66 10.44 1.73
CA HIS A 106 0.20 10.49 1.68
C HIS A 106 -0.43 10.73 3.08
N PRO A 107 -1.62 11.33 3.16
CA PRO A 107 -2.38 11.45 4.40
C PRO A 107 -2.86 10.10 4.94
N ARG A 108 -3.34 10.09 6.18
CA ARG A 108 -4.21 9.04 6.72
C ARG A 108 -5.68 9.44 6.50
N ILE A 109 -6.59 8.48 6.53
CA ILE A 109 -8.04 8.75 6.39
C ILE A 109 -8.53 9.84 7.36
N ARG A 110 -8.04 9.84 8.60
CA ARG A 110 -8.44 10.82 9.63
C ARG A 110 -7.90 12.24 9.39
N ASP A 111 -6.88 12.37 8.55
CA ASP A 111 -6.29 13.67 8.25
C ASP A 111 -7.16 14.43 7.23
N GLY A 112 -8.21 13.79 6.69
CA GLY A 112 -9.13 14.41 5.73
C GLY A 112 -8.43 14.80 4.43
N VAL A 113 -8.85 15.93 3.86
CA VAL A 113 -8.19 16.55 2.71
C VAL A 113 -6.97 17.31 3.20
N VAL A 114 -5.78 16.92 2.76
CA VAL A 114 -4.53 17.62 3.09
C VAL A 114 -3.87 18.20 1.84
N THR A 115 -3.16 19.31 2.01
CA THR A 115 -2.33 19.90 0.95
C THR A 115 -0.91 19.33 1.00
N ARG A 116 -0.38 18.87 -0.13
CA ARG A 116 0.97 18.33 -0.26
C ARG A 116 1.77 19.06 -1.34
N LYS A 117 3.04 19.30 -1.04
CA LYS A 117 4.01 19.84 -2.01
C LYS A 117 4.34 18.76 -3.04
N VAL A 118 4.62 19.17 -4.27
CA VAL A 118 4.98 18.29 -5.38
C VAL A 118 6.28 18.78 -6.01
N CYS A 119 7.25 17.90 -6.12
CA CYS A 119 8.59 18.18 -6.65
C CYS A 119 8.82 17.43 -7.95
N GLY A 120 9.61 18.00 -8.86
CA GLY A 120 10.08 17.39 -10.10
C GLY A 120 11.59 17.25 -10.12
N ASN A 121 12.08 16.06 -10.48
CA ASN A 121 13.52 15.79 -10.56
C ASN A 121 14.11 16.22 -11.90
N TRP A 122 15.15 17.07 -11.87
CA TRP A 122 15.92 17.44 -13.05
C TRP A 122 17.36 17.81 -12.67
N ARG A 123 18.32 17.58 -13.57
CA ARG A 123 19.77 17.84 -13.34
C ARG A 123 20.29 17.29 -12.00
N ASN A 124 19.86 16.09 -11.62
CA ASN A 124 20.18 15.42 -10.34
C ASN A 124 19.68 16.15 -9.07
N ASN A 125 18.84 17.18 -9.21
CA ASN A 125 18.14 17.80 -8.11
C ASN A 125 16.68 17.30 -8.10
N CYS A 126 16.35 16.54 -7.06
CA CYS A 126 15.03 15.92 -6.88
C CYS A 126 13.86 16.90 -6.74
N CYS A 127 14.13 18.18 -6.48
CA CYS A 127 13.12 19.23 -6.41
C CYS A 127 13.57 20.49 -7.14
N LEU A 128 14.17 20.32 -8.33
CA LEU A 128 14.50 21.48 -9.17
C LEU A 128 13.23 22.18 -9.64
N PHE A 129 12.27 21.41 -10.13
CA PHE A 129 10.96 21.91 -10.50
C PHE A 129 10.02 21.81 -9.31
N LYS A 130 9.30 22.89 -9.01
CA LYS A 130 8.28 22.95 -7.98
C LYS A 130 6.94 23.09 -8.67
N SER A 131 6.10 22.07 -8.60
CA SER A 131 4.73 22.18 -9.07
C SER A 131 3.89 22.87 -8.00
N PRO A 132 2.80 23.56 -8.36
CA PRO A 132 1.85 24.03 -7.36
C PRO A 132 1.37 22.85 -6.50
N PRO A 133 1.15 23.06 -5.19
CA PRO A 133 0.75 22.00 -4.29
C PRO A 133 -0.63 21.44 -4.66
N ILE A 134 -0.85 20.18 -4.35
CA ILE A 134 -2.11 19.47 -4.64
C ILE A 134 -2.84 19.10 -3.35
N GLN A 135 -4.15 18.91 -3.43
CA GLN A 135 -4.90 18.30 -2.35
C GLN A 135 -4.92 16.78 -2.51
N VAL A 136 -4.81 16.05 -1.40
CA VAL A 136 -4.81 14.60 -1.35
C VAL A 136 -5.73 14.15 -0.22
N LYS A 137 -6.58 13.17 -0.47
CA LYS A 137 -7.41 12.52 0.56
C LYS A 137 -7.17 11.01 0.52
N ALA A 138 -7.07 10.41 1.70
CA ALA A 138 -7.02 8.96 1.86
C ALA A 138 -8.44 8.40 2.00
N CYS A 139 -8.74 7.36 1.25
CA CYS A 139 -10.08 6.76 1.19
C CYS A 139 -10.14 5.39 1.86
N GLN A 140 -11.34 5.00 2.27
CA GLN A 140 -11.62 3.63 2.68
C GLN A 140 -11.32 2.69 1.50
N GLY A 141 -10.75 1.50 1.75
CA GLY A 141 -10.29 0.61 0.68
C GLY A 141 -8.83 0.82 0.22
N ASN A 142 -8.03 1.58 0.97
CA ASN A 142 -6.58 1.74 0.78
C ASN A 142 -6.17 2.33 -0.57
N TYR A 143 -6.82 3.42 -0.96
CA TYR A 143 -6.41 4.23 -2.10
C TYR A 143 -6.45 5.71 -1.74
N TYR A 144 -5.90 6.52 -2.63
CA TYR A 144 -5.87 7.96 -2.51
C TYR A 144 -6.52 8.60 -3.72
N VAL A 145 -7.17 9.72 -3.46
CA VAL A 145 -7.66 10.63 -4.50
C VAL A 145 -6.89 11.93 -4.42
N TYR A 146 -6.63 12.50 -5.59
CA TYR A 146 -5.77 13.67 -5.77
C TYR A 146 -6.54 14.73 -6.52
N LYS A 147 -6.55 15.95 -5.99
CA LYS A 147 -6.98 17.13 -6.72
C LYS A 147 -5.73 17.70 -7.41
N PHE A 148 -5.39 17.11 -8.55
CA PHE A 148 -4.26 17.56 -9.35
C PHE A 148 -4.48 18.96 -9.90
N VAL A 149 -3.37 19.67 -10.11
CA VAL A 149 -3.37 21.01 -10.67
C VAL A 149 -2.40 21.08 -11.84
N LYS A 150 -2.60 22.08 -12.71
CA LYS A 150 -1.76 22.31 -13.88
C LYS A 150 -0.31 22.59 -13.46
N PRO A 151 0.68 21.77 -13.88
CA PRO A 151 2.08 22.07 -13.65
C PRO A 151 2.55 23.30 -14.45
N GLU A 152 3.62 23.94 -13.97
CA GLU A 152 4.16 25.16 -14.58
C GLU A 152 4.86 24.93 -15.93
N ALA A 153 5.20 23.69 -16.30
CA ALA A 153 5.88 23.39 -17.56
C ALA A 153 5.33 22.11 -18.20
N CYS A 154 5.47 22.02 -19.52
CA CYS A 154 4.95 20.88 -20.29
C CYS A 154 5.78 19.61 -20.10
N HIS A 155 7.05 19.74 -19.73
CA HIS A 155 7.95 18.62 -19.48
C HIS A 155 7.83 18.03 -18.06
N LEU A 156 6.65 18.20 -17.44
CA LEU A 156 6.30 17.73 -16.10
C LEU A 156 5.06 16.84 -16.18
N ALA A 157 5.09 15.72 -15.46
CA ALA A 157 3.94 14.84 -15.32
C ALA A 157 3.91 14.12 -13.96
N TYR A 158 2.70 13.93 -13.42
CA TYR A 158 2.42 13.19 -12.20
C TYR A 158 2.71 11.71 -12.39
N CYS A 159 3.73 11.24 -11.68
CA CYS A 159 4.08 9.83 -11.63
C CYS A 159 3.08 9.01 -10.83
N ALA A 160 3.07 7.73 -11.13
CA ALA A 160 2.38 6.75 -10.35
C ALA A 160 3.25 5.50 -10.14
N VAL A 161 3.16 4.91 -8.95
CA VAL A 161 3.95 3.74 -8.54
C VAL A 161 3.06 2.75 -7.82
N LYS A 162 3.29 1.46 -8.08
CA LYS A 162 2.72 0.39 -7.26
C LYS A 162 3.52 0.31 -5.96
N ALA A 163 2.85 0.22 -4.81
CA ALA A 163 3.51 0.02 -3.52
C ALA A 163 4.09 -1.41 -3.40
N ASN A 164 5.10 -1.74 -4.20
CA ASN A 164 5.82 -3.01 -4.12
C ASN A 164 6.87 -2.88 -3.01
N ILE A 165 6.69 -3.59 -1.90
CA ILE A 165 7.71 -3.71 -0.86
C ILE A 165 8.09 -5.17 -0.80
N HIS A 166 9.29 -5.50 -1.25
CA HIS A 166 9.80 -6.86 -1.27
C HIS A 166 11.30 -6.82 -1.01
N PHE A 167 11.80 -7.69 -0.14
CA PHE A 167 13.24 -7.86 0.03
C PHE A 167 13.60 -9.33 0.24
N PHE A 168 14.83 -9.66 -0.14
CA PHE A 168 15.44 -10.96 0.10
C PHE A 168 16.95 -10.78 0.25
N ALA A 169 17.49 -11.27 1.37
CA ALA A 169 18.89 -11.15 1.71
C ALA A 169 19.40 -12.44 2.37
N THR A 170 20.69 -12.74 2.19
CA THR A 170 21.33 -13.97 2.65
C THR A 170 22.66 -13.67 3.36
N TYR A 171 23.06 -14.59 4.23
CA TYR A 171 24.33 -14.57 4.96
C TYR A 171 25.15 -15.82 4.59
N PRO A 172 26.03 -15.75 3.58
CA PRO A 172 26.75 -16.92 3.07
C PRO A 172 27.99 -17.26 3.92
N ALA A 173 27.79 -17.49 5.21
CA ALA A 173 28.85 -17.87 6.15
C ALA A 173 28.26 -18.60 7.37
N ASN A 174 29.10 -18.91 8.35
CA ASN A 174 28.69 -19.60 9.56
C ASN A 174 28.35 -18.61 10.67
N ILE A 175 27.33 -18.92 11.47
CA ILE A 175 26.97 -18.21 12.70
C ILE A 175 27.01 -19.20 13.85
N SER A 176 27.87 -18.94 14.83
CA SER A 176 28.00 -19.77 16.04
C SER A 176 27.57 -18.97 17.27
N GLY A 177 26.78 -19.59 18.14
CA GLY A 177 26.30 -18.96 19.37
C GLY A 177 25.26 -17.87 19.11
N LYS A 178 25.28 -16.84 19.95
CA LYS A 178 24.31 -15.75 19.94
C LYS A 178 24.70 -14.64 18.97
N MET A 179 23.76 -14.21 18.15
CA MET A 179 23.85 -13.05 17.26
C MET A 179 22.58 -12.21 17.41
N ASN A 180 22.70 -11.04 18.04
CA ASN A 180 21.58 -10.17 18.40
C ASN A 180 20.77 -9.68 17.18
N THR A 181 21.42 -9.49 16.04
CA THR A 181 20.75 -9.18 14.77
C THR A 181 21.62 -9.72 13.66
N ILE A 182 21.06 -10.56 12.80
CA ILE A 182 21.79 -11.10 11.66
C ILE A 182 21.92 -10.00 10.60
N VAL A 183 23.15 -9.59 10.31
CA VAL A 183 23.45 -8.58 9.27
C VAL A 183 23.76 -9.30 7.97
N TYR A 184 22.74 -9.40 7.11
CA TYR A 184 22.81 -10.11 5.82
C TYR A 184 23.73 -9.40 4.83
N ARG A 185 24.80 -10.09 4.40
CA ARG A 185 25.86 -9.51 3.56
C ARG A 185 25.52 -9.47 2.08
N LYS A 186 24.60 -10.33 1.62
CA LYS A 186 24.21 -10.43 0.21
C LYS A 186 22.72 -10.10 0.06
N VAL A 187 22.41 -8.98 -0.59
CA VAL A 187 21.03 -8.54 -0.82
C VAL A 187 20.69 -8.72 -2.29
N TYR A 188 19.74 -9.60 -2.58
CA TYR A 188 19.30 -9.89 -3.94
C TYR A 188 18.16 -8.97 -4.38
N VAL A 189 17.22 -8.68 -3.46
CA VAL A 189 16.06 -7.83 -3.72
C VAL A 189 15.89 -6.87 -2.55
N ASN A 190 15.60 -5.60 -2.85
CA ASN A 190 15.23 -4.58 -1.86
C ASN A 190 14.30 -3.54 -2.48
N GLU A 191 13.23 -4.01 -3.11
CA GLU A 191 12.20 -3.19 -3.73
C GLU A 191 11.46 -2.39 -2.65
N GLY A 192 11.28 -1.08 -2.89
CA GLY A 192 10.79 -0.15 -1.88
C GLY A 192 11.85 0.31 -0.85
N ARG A 193 13.07 -0.26 -0.88
CA ARG A 193 14.22 0.09 -0.01
C ARG A 193 13.84 0.20 1.46
N ALA A 194 13.11 -0.81 1.94
CA ALA A 194 12.64 -0.89 3.32
C ALA A 194 13.58 -1.74 4.21
N PHE A 195 14.44 -2.56 3.60
CA PHE A 195 15.46 -3.32 4.31
C PHE A 195 16.80 -2.58 4.32
N ASN A 196 17.44 -2.47 5.49
CA ASN A 196 18.76 -1.87 5.65
C ASN A 196 19.83 -2.96 5.77
N ALA A 197 20.64 -3.12 4.73
CA ALA A 197 21.69 -4.13 4.67
C ALA A 197 22.82 -3.92 5.71
N ARG A 198 23.04 -2.69 6.18
CA ARG A 198 24.07 -2.40 7.19
C ARG A 198 23.67 -2.84 8.58
N THR A 199 22.37 -2.92 8.85
CA THR A 199 21.83 -3.25 10.18
C THR A 199 21.09 -4.59 10.22
N GLY A 200 20.70 -5.15 9.06
CA GLY A 200 19.86 -6.35 9.00
C GLY A 200 18.38 -6.10 9.32
N VAL A 201 17.96 -4.83 9.39
CA VAL A 201 16.63 -4.42 9.85
C VAL A 201 15.75 -3.99 8.69
N PHE A 202 14.56 -4.57 8.61
CA PHE A 202 13.45 -4.08 7.80
C PHE A 202 12.65 -3.03 8.58
N ARG A 203 12.29 -1.92 7.93
CA ARG A 203 11.40 -0.89 8.50
C ARG A 203 10.17 -0.73 7.63
N ALA A 204 8.99 -1.04 8.16
CA ALA A 204 7.72 -0.97 7.45
C ALA A 204 7.47 0.45 6.90
N PRO A 205 7.47 0.66 5.57
CA PRO A 205 7.24 1.99 5.00
C PRO A 205 5.76 2.38 5.02
N PHE A 206 4.87 1.38 5.08
CA PHE A 206 3.42 1.54 5.12
C PHE A 206 2.84 0.74 6.29
N SER A 207 1.65 1.12 6.75
CA SER A 207 0.86 0.23 7.59
C SER A 207 0.22 -0.83 6.69
N GLY A 208 0.27 -2.11 7.07
CA GLY A 208 -0.17 -3.17 6.18
C GLY A 208 0.00 -4.58 6.71
N VAL A 209 -0.50 -5.53 5.93
CA VAL A 209 -0.26 -6.96 6.10
C VAL A 209 1.05 -7.32 5.41
N TYR A 210 2.01 -7.80 6.20
CA TYR A 210 3.32 -8.23 5.74
C TYR A 210 3.48 -9.72 5.95
N GLN A 211 4.13 -10.39 5.00
CA GLN A 211 4.63 -11.74 5.15
C GLN A 211 6.15 -11.69 5.22
N PHE A 212 6.72 -12.35 6.21
CA PHE A 212 8.15 -12.56 6.35
C PHE A 212 8.46 -14.05 6.28
N PHE A 213 9.66 -14.36 5.85
CA PHE A 213 10.22 -15.69 5.94
C PHE A 213 11.70 -15.61 6.29
N PHE A 214 12.16 -16.56 7.08
CA PHE A 214 13.54 -16.64 7.53
C PHE A 214 13.94 -18.10 7.63
N SER A 215 15.20 -18.38 7.31
CA SER A 215 15.70 -19.74 7.25
C SER A 215 17.11 -19.85 7.78
N THR A 216 17.47 -21.07 8.15
CA THR A 216 18.84 -21.46 8.43
C THR A 216 19.07 -22.93 8.07
N GLN A 217 20.32 -23.28 7.79
CA GLN A 217 20.77 -24.67 7.85
C GLN A 217 21.52 -24.86 9.17
N THR A 218 20.98 -25.70 10.04
CA THR A 218 21.60 -26.05 11.31
C THR A 218 22.57 -27.21 11.11
N GLY A 219 23.77 -27.12 11.68
CA GLY A 219 24.78 -28.17 11.57
C GLY A 219 25.45 -28.50 12.90
N GLY A 220 25.82 -29.77 13.05
CA GLY A 220 26.46 -30.28 14.25
C GLY A 220 25.48 -30.50 15.41
N SER A 221 25.93 -31.25 16.42
CA SER A 221 25.09 -31.63 17.55
C SER A 221 24.67 -30.43 18.39
N GLY A 222 23.37 -30.31 18.70
CA GLY A 222 22.80 -29.29 19.57
C GLY A 222 21.56 -28.60 19.00
N THR A 223 21.09 -27.58 19.72
CA THR A 223 19.92 -26.78 19.36
C THR A 223 20.30 -25.47 18.68
N THR A 224 19.59 -25.08 17.62
CA THR A 224 19.67 -23.74 17.02
C THR A 224 18.31 -23.07 17.04
N ASP A 225 18.30 -21.82 17.54
CA ASP A 225 17.07 -21.02 17.64
C ASP A 225 17.24 -19.70 16.89
N LEU A 226 16.43 -19.53 15.84
CA LEU A 226 16.24 -18.23 15.20
C LEU A 226 14.95 -17.60 15.71
N TRP A 227 14.98 -16.29 15.96
CA TRP A 227 13.79 -15.53 16.34
C TRP A 227 13.55 -14.39 15.38
N LEU A 228 12.30 -14.28 14.91
CA LEU A 228 11.81 -13.07 14.27
C LEU A 228 11.37 -12.09 15.35
N VAL A 229 11.85 -10.86 15.23
CA VAL A 229 11.62 -9.80 16.22
C VAL A 229 10.90 -8.64 15.55
N VAL A 230 9.79 -8.21 16.13
CA VAL A 230 9.00 -7.05 15.69
C VAL A 230 9.00 -6.02 16.81
N ASN A 231 9.50 -4.81 16.54
CA ASN A 231 9.60 -3.73 17.54
C ASN A 231 10.22 -4.18 18.88
N ASN A 232 11.29 -4.97 18.82
CA ASN A 232 12.00 -5.57 19.96
C ASN A 232 11.26 -6.70 20.71
N TYR A 233 10.06 -7.11 20.26
CA TYR A 233 9.35 -8.26 20.79
C TYR A 233 9.61 -9.50 19.93
N TRP A 234 9.90 -10.63 20.57
CA TRP A 234 10.07 -11.92 19.89
C TRP A 234 8.70 -12.47 19.52
N VAL A 235 8.43 -12.63 18.22
CA VAL A 235 7.08 -12.96 17.72
C VAL A 235 6.97 -14.31 17.01
N ALA A 236 8.09 -14.88 16.56
CA ALA A 236 8.13 -16.21 15.97
C ALA A 236 9.50 -16.85 16.18
N VAL A 237 9.53 -18.17 16.35
CA VAL A 237 10.75 -18.97 16.54
C VAL A 237 10.88 -20.02 15.44
N SER A 238 12.11 -20.25 14.99
CA SER A 238 12.50 -21.44 14.24
C SER A 238 13.48 -22.23 15.10
N HIS A 239 13.06 -23.41 15.54
CA HIS A 239 13.83 -24.30 16.40
C HIS A 239 14.27 -25.52 15.61
N SER A 240 15.53 -25.92 15.80
CA SER A 240 16.06 -27.18 15.34
C SER A 240 16.90 -27.83 16.43
N HIS A 241 16.87 -29.16 16.47
CA HIS A 241 17.76 -29.98 17.27
C HIS A 241 18.39 -31.03 16.36
N VAL A 242 19.72 -31.08 16.33
CA VAL A 242 20.49 -31.97 15.48
C VAL A 242 21.38 -32.84 16.37
N GLN A 243 21.56 -34.11 16.00
CA GLN A 243 22.47 -35.03 16.67
C GLN A 243 23.63 -35.43 15.74
N GLY A 244 24.83 -35.53 16.31
CA GLY A 244 26.02 -35.96 15.58
C GLY A 244 26.47 -34.97 14.50
N SER A 245 26.89 -35.49 13.34
CA SER A 245 27.35 -34.72 12.17
C SER A 245 26.22 -34.37 11.19
N ASN A 246 24.97 -34.64 11.55
CA ASN A 246 23.82 -34.35 10.69
C ASN A 246 23.61 -32.84 10.50
N SER A 247 22.71 -32.51 9.58
CA SER A 247 22.29 -31.15 9.33
C SER A 247 20.83 -31.09 8.92
N VAL A 248 20.13 -30.03 9.30
CA VAL A 248 18.72 -29.81 8.95
C VAL A 248 18.49 -28.37 8.48
N GLY A 249 17.71 -28.22 7.42
CA GLY A 249 17.30 -26.92 6.88
C GLY A 249 15.91 -26.57 7.39
N ASN A 250 15.76 -25.36 7.93
CA ASN A 250 14.50 -24.86 8.43
C ASN A 250 14.11 -23.60 7.67
N LEU A 251 12.87 -23.53 7.19
CA LEU A 251 12.24 -22.33 6.67
C LEU A 251 11.01 -22.02 7.53
N SER A 252 10.97 -20.84 8.12
CA SER A 252 9.83 -20.38 8.91
C SER A 252 9.21 -19.17 8.23
N THR A 253 7.87 -19.08 8.29
CA THR A 253 7.12 -17.95 7.75
C THR A 253 6.31 -17.29 8.86
N TYR A 254 6.10 -15.99 8.76
CA TYR A 254 5.33 -15.23 9.71
C TYR A 254 4.57 -14.12 8.99
N MET A 255 3.25 -14.10 9.13
CA MET A 255 2.41 -13.05 8.59
C MET A 255 1.88 -12.20 9.74
N THR A 256 1.96 -10.88 9.59
CA THR A 256 1.50 -9.96 10.63
C THR A 256 1.08 -8.63 10.05
N ILE A 257 0.37 -7.86 10.86
CA ILE A 257 -0.01 -6.51 10.55
C ILE A 257 1.00 -5.56 11.21
N LEU A 258 1.70 -4.76 10.41
CA LEU A 258 2.66 -3.77 10.90
C LEU A 258 2.13 -2.36 10.71
N ARG A 259 2.38 -1.49 11.69
CA ARG A 259 2.24 -0.03 11.53
C ARG A 259 3.45 0.53 10.79
N LYS A 260 3.26 1.62 10.03
CA LYS A 260 4.36 2.39 9.43
C LYS A 260 5.41 2.72 10.50
N GLY A 261 6.67 2.43 10.19
CA GLY A 261 7.81 2.65 11.05
C GLY A 261 8.19 1.46 11.94
N ALA A 262 7.35 0.42 12.01
CA ALA A 262 7.69 -0.81 12.75
C ALA A 262 8.95 -1.46 12.18
N THR A 263 9.78 -2.02 13.06
CA THR A 263 11.05 -2.66 12.70
C THR A 263 10.91 -4.17 12.79
N VAL A 264 11.48 -4.89 11.82
CA VAL A 264 11.51 -6.36 11.80
C VAL A 264 12.93 -6.84 11.49
N TYR A 265 13.42 -7.79 12.26
CA TYR A 265 14.74 -8.40 12.05
C TYR A 265 14.79 -9.82 12.63
N VAL A 266 15.85 -10.55 12.30
CA VAL A 266 16.08 -11.93 12.75
C VAL A 266 17.28 -11.97 13.67
N THR A 267 17.20 -12.78 14.73
CA THR A 267 18.27 -13.04 15.69
C THR A 267 18.56 -14.54 15.74
N GLN A 268 19.79 -14.91 16.11
CA GLN A 268 20.10 -16.28 16.52
C GLN A 268 20.44 -16.25 18.00
N ASN A 269 19.67 -16.94 18.84
CA ASN A 269 19.89 -16.89 20.28
C ASN A 269 20.92 -17.92 20.75
N ARG A 270 21.00 -19.06 20.06
CA ARG A 270 21.96 -20.14 20.32
C ARG A 270 22.12 -21.02 19.09
N GLY A 271 23.13 -21.88 19.13
CA GLY A 271 23.35 -22.94 18.15
C GLY A 271 24.36 -22.62 17.07
N ARG A 272 24.27 -23.36 15.97
CA ARG A 272 25.20 -23.31 14.83
C ARG A 272 24.43 -23.33 13.52
N SER A 273 24.49 -22.21 12.83
CA SER A 273 23.94 -22.05 11.49
C SER A 273 25.08 -21.97 10.47
N TRP A 274 24.86 -22.52 9.28
CA TRP A 274 25.83 -22.42 8.19
C TRP A 274 25.15 -22.17 6.85
N ALA A 275 25.90 -21.54 5.96
CA ALA A 275 25.54 -21.35 4.56
C ALA A 275 26.79 -21.13 3.72
N THR A 276 26.71 -21.47 2.45
CA THR A 276 27.70 -21.11 1.43
C THR A 276 27.09 -20.11 0.45
N SER A 277 27.93 -19.52 -0.40
CA SER A 277 27.48 -18.65 -1.50
C SER A 277 26.54 -19.38 -2.48
N ALA A 278 26.62 -20.71 -2.55
CA ALA A 278 25.74 -21.54 -3.36
C ALA A 278 24.44 -21.88 -2.62
N SER A 279 24.51 -22.30 -1.35
CA SER A 279 23.33 -22.79 -0.61
C SER A 279 22.37 -21.68 -0.19
N ASN A 280 22.89 -20.49 0.18
CA ASN A 280 22.08 -19.35 0.63
C ASN A 280 21.07 -19.68 1.75
N THR A 281 21.38 -20.65 2.59
CA THR A 281 20.46 -21.25 3.56
C THR A 281 20.13 -20.36 4.75
N ILE A 282 21.03 -19.43 5.12
CA ILE A 282 20.73 -18.38 6.10
C ILE A 282 20.13 -17.20 5.34
N ALA A 283 18.81 -17.10 5.34
CA ALA A 283 18.09 -16.11 4.57
C ALA A 283 17.02 -15.37 5.38
N PHE A 284 16.70 -14.16 4.93
CA PHE A 284 15.58 -13.38 5.42
C PHE A 284 14.96 -12.61 4.27
N GLY A 285 13.64 -12.72 4.15
CA GLY A 285 12.89 -11.97 3.19
C GLY A 285 11.52 -11.59 3.71
N GLY A 286 10.88 -10.69 2.99
CA GLY A 286 9.54 -10.26 3.33
C GLY A 286 8.91 -9.37 2.28
N SER A 287 7.59 -9.32 2.33
CA SER A 287 6.74 -8.67 1.33
C SER A 287 5.59 -7.94 1.99
N LEU A 288 5.27 -6.74 1.52
CA LEU A 288 3.96 -6.13 1.75
C LEU A 288 2.95 -6.84 0.84
N LEU A 289 1.95 -7.47 1.44
CA LEU A 289 0.86 -8.09 0.70
C LEU A 289 -0.26 -7.07 0.43
N MET A 290 -0.56 -6.26 1.43
CA MET A 290 -1.66 -5.30 1.37
C MET A 290 -1.41 -4.12 2.31
N VAL A 291 -1.55 -2.90 1.80
CA VAL A 291 -1.63 -1.70 2.66
C VAL A 291 -2.91 -1.79 3.48
N ARG A 292 -2.85 -1.55 4.79
CA ARG A 292 -4.00 -1.63 5.70
C ARG A 292 -3.91 -0.50 6.72
N LYS A 293 -5.04 0.17 6.96
CA LYS A 293 -5.17 1.11 8.08
C LYS A 293 -5.32 0.34 9.39
N ILE A 294 -4.56 0.75 10.40
CA ILE A 294 -4.50 0.20 11.75
C ILE A 294 -4.47 1.39 12.69
#